data_AF-A0A1G1CHC4-F1
#
_entry.id   AF-A0A1G1CHC4-F1
#
_cell.length_a   1.000
_cell.length_b   1.000
_cell.length_c   1.000
_cell.angle_alpha   90.00
_cell.angle_beta   90.00
_cell.angle_gamma   90.00
#
_symmetry.space_group_name_H-M   'P 1'
#
loop_
_entity.id
_entity.type
_entity.pdbx_description
1 polymer ?
#
loop_
_entity_poly.entity_id
_entity_poly.type
_entity_poly.pdbx_seq_one_letter_code
_entity_poly.pdbx_strand_id
1 'polypeptide(L)'
;MYLPRADFFSARKGILASLIMTHSIYSTRRISETLLNEIKAELADLDYGSLEVYVANGEVTQITKRRIRKTVTTVKHPRQMA
;
A
#
# COMPACT_ATOMS: atom_id res chain seq x y z
N MET A 1 29.05 -12.54 -62.34
CA MET A 1 30.00 -11.77 -61.51
C MET A 1 29.42 -11.61 -60.12
N TYR A 2 30.30 -11.68 -59.13
CA TYR A 2 30.09 -11.70 -57.68
C TYR A 2 29.17 -10.58 -57.16
N LEU A 3 28.28 -10.90 -56.21
CA LEU A 3 27.53 -9.92 -55.41
C LEU A 3 28.47 -9.23 -54.41
N PRO A 4 28.42 -7.90 -54.26
CA PRO A 4 28.98 -7.25 -53.08
C PRO A 4 27.96 -7.23 -51.94
N ARG A 5 28.39 -7.82 -50.81
CA ARG A 5 27.81 -7.66 -49.47
C ARG A 5 28.05 -6.20 -49.05
N ALA A 6 26.98 -5.47 -48.75
CA ALA A 6 27.07 -4.20 -48.03
C ALA A 6 26.20 -4.31 -46.79
N ASP A 7 26.86 -4.51 -45.66
CA ASP A 7 26.29 -4.24 -44.34
C ASP A 7 26.00 -2.73 -44.29
N PHE A 8 24.72 -2.36 -44.18
CA PHE A 8 24.35 -1.01 -43.76
C PHE A 8 23.11 -1.09 -42.89
N PHE A 9 23.34 -0.92 -41.59
CA PHE A 9 22.32 -0.66 -40.58
C PHE A 9 21.38 0.43 -41.08
N SER A 10 20.11 0.07 -41.30
CA SER A 10 19.03 1.05 -41.46
C SER A 10 17.97 0.73 -40.43
N ALA A 11 18.11 1.40 -39.28
CA ALA A 11 17.15 1.38 -38.19
C ALA A 11 15.78 1.87 -38.69
N ARG A 12 14.91 0.94 -39.07
CA ARG A 12 13.49 1.25 -39.16
C ARG A 12 12.95 1.38 -37.75
N LYS A 13 12.61 2.62 -37.40
CA LYS A 13 11.74 3.03 -36.29
C LYS A 13 10.51 2.12 -36.23
N GLY A 14 10.61 1.03 -35.48
CA GLY A 14 9.48 0.32 -34.90
C GLY A 14 9.50 0.66 -33.42
N ILE A 15 8.59 1.51 -32.99
CA ILE A 15 8.38 1.85 -31.58
C ILE A 15 7.92 0.57 -30.89
N LEU A 16 8.88 -0.22 -30.38
CA LEU A 16 8.60 -1.07 -29.24
C LEU A 16 8.48 -0.09 -28.07
N ALA A 17 7.26 0.39 -27.83
CA ALA A 17 6.90 0.94 -26.54
C ALA A 17 7.13 -0.20 -25.54
N SER A 18 8.35 -0.25 -25.02
CA SER A 18 8.74 -1.13 -23.95
C SER A 18 7.67 -1.00 -22.87
N LEU A 19 6.95 -2.08 -22.65
CA LEU A 19 6.07 -2.24 -21.51
C LEU A 19 6.95 -1.97 -20.27
N ILE A 20 6.84 -0.76 -19.72
CA ILE A 20 7.49 -0.43 -18.46
C ILE A 20 6.70 -1.22 -17.41
N MET A 21 7.07 -2.49 -17.22
CA MET A 21 6.74 -3.19 -16.00
C MET A 21 7.56 -2.50 -14.93
N THR A 22 6.98 -1.49 -14.30
CA THR A 22 7.52 -0.86 -13.10
C THR A 22 7.61 -1.95 -12.04
N HIS A 23 8.77 -2.59 -11.93
CA HIS A 23 9.09 -3.45 -10.81
C HIS A 23 9.09 -2.54 -9.58
N SER A 24 8.02 -2.54 -8.81
CA SER A 24 7.94 -1.70 -7.61
C SER A 24 9.03 -2.19 -6.65
N ILE A 25 10.09 -1.40 -6.52
CA ILE A 25 11.15 -1.67 -5.57
C ILE A 25 10.57 -1.38 -4.19
N TYR A 26 9.97 -2.39 -3.56
CA TYR A 26 9.53 -2.31 -2.17
C TYR A 26 10.75 -2.00 -1.30
N SER A 27 10.75 -0.85 -0.62
CA SER A 27 11.85 -0.42 0.22
C SER A 27 11.35 -0.12 1.62
N THR A 28 11.82 -0.88 2.61
CA THR A 28 11.57 -0.60 4.03
C THR A 28 12.45 0.54 4.56
N ARG A 29 13.43 1.01 3.76
CA ARG A 29 14.38 2.06 4.15
C ARG A 29 13.96 3.46 3.74
N ARG A 30 13.03 3.59 2.79
CA ARG A 30 12.56 4.87 2.23
C ARG A 30 11.05 4.99 2.39
N ILE A 31 10.59 4.83 3.63
CA ILE A 31 9.19 5.05 3.98
C ILE A 31 9.00 6.55 4.21
N SER A 32 7.94 7.12 3.66
CA SER A 32 7.58 8.53 3.90
C SER A 32 7.37 8.75 5.40
N GLU A 33 8.11 9.68 5.99
CA GLU A 33 7.95 10.05 7.40
C GLU A 33 6.56 10.60 7.68
N THR A 34 5.98 11.34 6.73
CA THR A 34 4.62 11.87 6.83
C THR A 34 3.60 10.75 6.99
N LEU A 35 3.66 9.73 6.13
CA LEU A 35 2.78 8.57 6.20
C LEU A 35 2.96 7.81 7.52
N LEU A 36 4.22 7.65 7.97
CA LEU A 36 4.51 6.99 9.23
C LEU A 36 3.92 7.76 10.42
N ASN A 37 4.00 9.09 10.40
CA ASN A 37 3.48 9.95 11.46
C ASN A 37 1.94 9.96 11.48
N GLU A 38 1.30 9.94 10.31
CA GLU A 38 -0.16 9.77 10.21
C GLU A 38 -0.58 8.43 10.83
N ILE A 39 0.04 7.32 10.43
CA ILE A 39 -0.27 6.00 10.98
C ILE A 39 -0.07 5.97 12.51
N LYS A 40 1.01 6.59 13.01
CA LYS A 40 1.28 6.69 14.47
C LYS A 40 0.20 7.50 15.19
N ALA A 41 -0.20 8.65 14.65
CA ALA A 41 -1.21 9.50 15.25
C ALA A 41 -2.57 8.79 15.31
N GLU A 42 -2.93 8.11 14.22
CA GLU A 42 -4.19 7.36 14.13
C GLU A 42 -4.23 6.16 15.08
N LEU A 43 -3.11 5.46 15.25
CA LEU A 43 -2.99 4.36 16.23
C LEU A 43 -2.97 4.86 17.68
N ALA A 44 -2.35 6.01 17.96
CA ALA A 44 -2.29 6.58 19.30
C ALA A 44 -3.67 6.99 19.84
N ASP A 45 -4.59 7.38 18.95
CA ASP A 45 -6.00 7.69 19.28
C ASP A 45 -6.86 6.43 19.52
N LEU A 46 -6.34 5.23 19.22
CA LEU A 46 -7.11 4.00 19.19
C LEU A 46 -6.86 3.11 20.42
N ASP A 47 -7.78 3.13 21.39
CA ASP A 47 -7.71 2.22 22.56
C ASP A 47 -7.81 0.74 22.15
N TYR A 48 -8.72 0.44 21.24
CA TYR A 48 -9.01 -0.91 20.74
C TYR A 48 -9.54 -0.85 19.32
N GLY A 49 -9.04 -1.75 18.47
CA GLY A 49 -9.49 -1.86 17.08
C GLY A 49 -8.37 -2.19 16.11
N SER A 50 -8.54 -1.74 14.87
CA SER A 50 -7.56 -1.89 13.79
C SER A 50 -7.45 -0.61 12.96
N LEU A 51 -6.29 -0.45 12.34
CA LEU A 51 -6.04 0.53 11.29
C LEU A 51 -5.87 -0.24 9.97
N GLU A 52 -6.58 0.18 8.94
CA GLU A 52 -6.63 -0.45 7.62
C GLU A 52 -6.02 0.51 6.60
N VAL A 53 -4.99 0.04 5.89
CA VAL A 53 -4.26 0.85 4.89
C VAL A 53 -4.50 0.24 3.52
N TYR A 54 -5.05 1.04 2.61
CA TYR A 54 -5.30 0.67 1.23
C TYR A 54 -4.17 1.19 0.35
N VAL A 55 -3.62 0.32 -0.48
CA VAL A 55 -2.50 0.62 -1.38
C VAL A 55 -2.91 0.29 -2.81
N ALA A 56 -2.70 1.22 -3.73
CA ALA A 56 -2.89 1.01 -5.16
C ALA A 56 -1.70 1.64 -5.91
N ASN A 57 -1.23 0.97 -6.96
CA ASN A 57 -0.11 1.45 -7.78
C ASN A 57 1.17 1.78 -7.00
N GLY A 58 1.39 1.15 -5.84
CA GLY A 58 2.54 1.41 -4.96
C GLY A 58 2.38 2.62 -4.05
N GLU A 59 1.22 3.28 -4.03
CA GLU A 59 0.92 4.43 -3.18
C GLU A 59 -0.24 4.14 -2.24
N VAL A 60 -0.19 4.74 -1.04
CA VAL A 60 -1.31 4.67 -0.09
C VAL A 60 -2.42 5.59 -0.59
N THR A 61 -3.60 5.01 -0.82
CA THR A 61 -4.76 5.76 -1.33
C THR A 61 -5.77 6.08 -0.24
N GLN A 62 -5.81 5.28 0.83
CA GLN A 62 -6.74 5.49 1.93
C GLN A 62 -6.20 4.85 3.22
N ILE A 63 -6.42 5.54 4.34
CA ILE A 63 -6.24 4.99 5.69
C ILE A 63 -7.59 5.05 6.39
N THR A 64 -8.03 3.94 6.98
CA THR A 64 -9.30 3.84 7.69
C THR A 64 -9.10 3.28 9.08
N LYS A 65 -9.82 3.82 10.07
CA LYS A 65 -9.82 3.32 11.45
C LYS A 65 -11.09 2.51 11.73
N ARG A 66 -10.92 1.34 12.33
CA ARG A 66 -12.01 0.55 12.89
C ARG A 66 -11.86 0.50 14.41
N ARG A 67 -12.68 1.27 15.14
CA ARG A 67 -12.69 1.28 16.61
C ARG A 67 -13.59 0.16 17.15
N ILE A 68 -13.05 -0.68 18.03
CA ILE A 68 -13.79 -1.75 18.72
C ILE A 68 -14.04 -1.29 20.15
N ARG A 69 -15.28 -1.04 20.54
CA ARG A 69 -15.60 -0.71 21.94
C ARG A 69 -15.79 -2.00 22.74
N LYS A 70 -15.06 -2.16 23.84
CA LYS A 70 -15.36 -3.21 24.81
C LYS A 70 -16.66 -2.86 25.54
N THR A 71 -17.67 -3.69 25.40
CA THR A 71 -18.86 -3.62 26.25
C THR A 71 -18.56 -4.30 27.57
N VAL A 72 -18.41 -3.53 28.65
CA VAL A 72 -18.38 -4.07 30.01
C VAL A 72 -19.82 -4.43 30.36
N THR A 73 -20.21 -5.69 30.15
CA THR A 73 -21.50 -6.19 30.61
C THR A 73 -21.47 -6.18 32.13
N THR A 74 -22.06 -5.17 32.76
CA THR A 74 -22.34 -5.23 34.20
C THR A 74 -23.42 -6.28 34.39
N VAL A 75 -23.02 -7.54 34.56
CA VAL A 75 -23.93 -8.63 34.90
C VAL A 75 -24.44 -8.33 36.32
N LYS A 76 -25.53 -7.57 36.41
CA LYS A 76 -26.25 -7.40 37.68
C LYS A 76 -26.73 -8.79 38.07
N HIS A 77 -26.08 -9.38 39.06
CA HIS A 77 -26.48 -10.66 39.60
C HIS A 77 -27.91 -10.50 40.17
N PRO A 78 -28.89 -11.30 39.73
CA PRO A 78 -30.30 -11.17 40.14
C PRO A 78 -30.56 -11.48 41.62
N ARG A 79 -29.54 -11.78 42.42
CA ARG A 79 -29.65 -12.09 43.86
C ARG A 79 -29.66 -10.87 44.79
N GLN A 80 -29.55 -9.64 44.27
CA GLN A 80 -29.60 -8.42 45.09
C GLN A 80 -30.92 -7.63 44.98
N MET A 81 -32.01 -8.28 44.56
CA MET A 81 -33.37 -7.71 44.60
C MET A 81 -34.30 -8.56 45.45
N ALA A 82 -33.91 -8.79 46.70
CA ALA A 82 -34.75 -9.35 47.75
C ALA A 82 -34.55 -8.52 49.03
#